data_AF-A0AAN9VBN7-F1
#
_entry.id   AF-A0AAN9VBN7-F1
#
_cell.length_a   1.000
_cell.length_b   1.000
_cell.length_c   1.000
_cell.angle_alpha   90.00
_cell.angle_beta   90.00
_cell.angle_gamma   90.00
#
_symmetry.space_group_name_H-M   'P 1'
#
loop_
_entity.id
_entity.type
_entity.pdbx_description
1 polymer ?
#
loop_
_entity_poly.entity_id
_entity_poly.type
_entity_poly.pdbx_seq_one_letter_code
_entity_poly.pdbx_strand_id
1 'polypeptide(L)'
;MTDVDLSRSGWAIRRADACLSIGEVDCGTTAAPFHACCPTGTTCPQQYNAACWPPGGANYTDVFADAPRCADPSWTMFDNGGYFCCDAGEVGWNQSRSYSNGCSPSGEELPDGALPLAVVQQQERVTSSSSTTSSQPTSSPSTSSTALPSSTTTPSGSSSAAPAGAIAGGVVGGVAFIALVLLSVWFFRRRRRQATPASVVPYYEKDATTTPVEIGNNVPRAELLDERPHELP
;
A
#
# COMPACT_ATOMS: atom_id res chain seq x y z
N MET A 1 -8.14 -25.99 14.41
CA MET A 1 -7.64 -25.06 13.37
C MET A 1 -6.13 -25.09 13.46
N THR A 2 -5.43 -25.35 12.37
CA THR A 2 -3.96 -25.21 12.32
C THR A 2 -3.63 -23.73 12.34
N ASP A 3 -2.78 -23.30 13.28
CA ASP A 3 -2.27 -21.94 13.27
C ASP A 3 -1.41 -21.75 12.01
N VAL A 4 -1.65 -20.67 11.27
CA VAL A 4 -0.92 -20.41 10.00
C VAL A 4 0.28 -19.55 10.36
N ASP A 5 1.49 -20.05 10.11
CA ASP A 5 2.68 -19.26 10.40
C ASP A 5 2.73 -18.00 9.52
N LEU A 6 2.53 -16.85 10.16
CA LEU A 6 2.62 -15.53 9.52
C LEU A 6 4.00 -14.87 9.75
N SER A 7 5.01 -15.62 10.21
CA SER A 7 6.33 -15.09 10.59
C SER A 7 7.03 -14.35 9.46
N ARG A 8 6.89 -14.83 8.22
CA ARG A 8 7.45 -14.26 6.98
C ARG A 8 6.41 -13.53 6.12
N SER A 9 5.27 -13.16 6.70
CA SER A 9 4.13 -12.59 5.97
C SER A 9 3.76 -11.20 6.46
N GLY A 10 3.52 -10.30 5.51
CA GLY A 10 3.36 -8.86 5.69
C GLY A 10 3.57 -8.13 4.36
N TRP A 11 3.84 -6.83 4.40
CA TRP A 11 4.09 -6.03 3.20
C TRP A 11 5.47 -6.30 2.60
N ALA A 12 5.55 -6.27 1.27
CA ALA A 12 6.77 -6.50 0.51
C ALA A 12 7.79 -5.36 0.67
N ILE A 13 9.08 -5.67 0.52
CA ILE A 13 10.12 -4.66 0.33
C ILE A 13 10.10 -4.16 -1.10
N ARG A 14 10.38 -2.88 -1.31
CA ARG A 14 10.68 -2.31 -2.63
C ARG A 14 12.18 -2.31 -2.84
N ARG A 15 12.64 -2.92 -3.94
CA ARG A 15 14.04 -2.90 -4.35
C ARG A 15 14.20 -2.22 -5.70
N ALA A 16 15.26 -1.44 -5.85
CA ALA A 16 15.63 -0.89 -7.15
C ALA A 16 16.09 -2.02 -8.09
N ASP A 17 15.62 -1.97 -9.33
CA ASP A 17 15.99 -2.83 -10.48
C ASP A 17 15.63 -4.33 -10.38
N ALA A 18 15.87 -4.99 -9.25
CA ALA A 18 15.59 -6.42 -9.06
C ALA A 18 15.51 -6.83 -7.59
N CYS A 19 14.87 -7.98 -7.33
CA CYS A 19 14.88 -8.63 -6.03
C CYS A 19 16.20 -9.36 -5.75
N LEU A 20 16.50 -9.63 -4.47
CA LEU A 20 17.71 -10.38 -4.11
C LEU A 20 17.66 -11.79 -4.70
N SER A 21 18.76 -12.22 -5.31
CA SER A 21 18.92 -13.54 -5.92
C SER A 21 18.87 -14.70 -4.91
N ILE A 22 18.98 -14.40 -3.61
CA ILE A 22 18.90 -15.35 -2.51
C ILE A 22 17.93 -14.80 -1.48
N GLY A 23 16.99 -15.63 -1.03
CA GLY A 23 16.08 -15.30 0.07
C GLY A 23 14.79 -14.59 -0.34
N GLU A 24 14.72 -14.01 -1.54
CA GLU A 24 13.53 -13.31 -2.06
C GLU A 24 12.93 -13.96 -3.33
N VAL A 25 11.68 -13.60 -3.62
CA VAL A 25 10.97 -13.87 -4.88
C VAL A 25 10.42 -12.55 -5.43
N ASP A 26 10.50 -12.39 -6.75
CA ASP A 26 10.04 -11.20 -7.45
C ASP A 26 8.51 -11.22 -7.64
N CYS A 27 7.84 -10.21 -7.07
CA CYS A 27 6.40 -9.98 -7.18
C CYS A 27 6.04 -8.93 -8.22
N GLY A 28 6.94 -8.66 -9.16
CA GLY A 28 6.72 -7.83 -10.32
C GLY A 28 7.15 -6.39 -10.12
N THR A 29 7.20 -5.68 -11.24
CA THR A 29 7.45 -4.24 -11.29
C THR A 29 6.34 -3.47 -10.58
N THR A 30 6.75 -2.56 -9.70
CA THR A 30 5.90 -1.50 -9.18
C THR A 30 6.13 -0.22 -10.02
N ALA A 31 6.12 0.96 -9.41
CA ALA A 31 6.56 2.16 -10.11
C ALA A 31 8.07 2.06 -10.41
N ALA A 32 8.46 2.24 -11.69
CA ALA A 32 9.83 2.04 -12.13
C ALA A 32 10.84 2.96 -11.38
N PRO A 33 12.05 2.48 -11.06
CA PRO A 33 12.62 1.16 -11.39
C PRO A 33 12.33 0.06 -10.34
N PHE A 34 11.37 0.25 -9.43
CA PHE A 34 11.25 -0.60 -8.24
C PHE A 34 10.45 -1.89 -8.48
N HIS A 35 10.98 -3.01 -7.99
CA HIS A 35 10.28 -4.29 -7.86
C HIS A 35 9.72 -4.46 -6.45
N ALA A 36 8.58 -5.15 -6.33
CA ALA A 36 8.11 -5.64 -5.04
C ALA A 36 8.70 -7.03 -4.78
N CYS A 37 9.35 -7.22 -3.64
CA CYS A 37 10.06 -8.45 -3.31
C CYS A 37 9.52 -9.06 -2.02
N CYS A 38 9.31 -10.37 -2.03
CA CYS A 38 8.79 -11.11 -0.90
C CYS A 38 9.78 -12.17 -0.42
N PRO A 39 9.82 -12.51 0.89
CA PRO A 39 10.64 -13.61 1.37
C PRO A 39 10.26 -14.94 0.69
N THR A 40 11.26 -15.74 0.34
CA THR A 40 11.07 -17.09 -0.18
C THR A 40 10.21 -17.96 0.75
N GLY A 41 9.34 -18.77 0.14
CA GLY A 41 8.33 -19.58 0.84
C GLY A 41 6.97 -18.90 1.03
N THR A 42 6.82 -17.64 0.62
CA THR A 42 5.53 -16.92 0.60
C THR A 42 4.79 -17.08 -0.73
N THR A 43 3.48 -16.83 -0.73
CA THR A 43 2.70 -16.63 -1.96
C THR A 43 2.74 -15.15 -2.35
N CYS A 44 2.94 -14.89 -3.63
CA CYS A 44 3.37 -13.61 -4.18
C CYS A 44 2.32 -13.08 -5.18
N PRO A 45 1.33 -12.28 -4.74
CA PRO A 45 0.28 -11.73 -5.59
C PRO A 45 0.80 -10.55 -6.42
N GLN A 46 0.39 -10.48 -7.69
CA GLN A 46 0.63 -9.34 -8.56
C GLN A 46 -0.35 -8.21 -8.22
N GLN A 47 0.06 -7.27 -7.37
CA GLN A 47 -0.74 -6.11 -6.95
C GLN A 47 0.16 -4.91 -6.63
N TYR A 48 -0.36 -3.69 -6.81
CA TYR A 48 0.44 -2.44 -6.74
C TYR A 48 1.21 -2.23 -5.42
N ASN A 49 0.60 -2.63 -4.29
CA ASN A 49 1.26 -2.76 -3.00
C ASN A 49 1.25 -4.26 -2.63
N ALA A 50 2.29 -4.99 -3.03
CA ALA A 50 2.34 -6.43 -2.82
C ALA A 50 2.42 -6.77 -1.33
N ALA A 51 1.63 -7.76 -0.93
CA ALA A 51 1.69 -8.33 0.39
C ALA A 51 2.07 -9.82 0.27
N CYS A 52 3.10 -10.21 0.99
CA CYS A 52 3.67 -11.55 0.99
C CYS A 52 2.76 -12.45 1.83
N TRP A 53 1.90 -13.23 1.16
CA TRP A 53 0.94 -14.09 1.84
C TRP A 53 1.62 -15.39 2.32
N PRO A 54 1.07 -16.08 3.34
CA PRO A 54 1.48 -17.44 3.67
C PRO A 54 1.36 -18.40 2.47
N PRO A 55 2.09 -19.52 2.48
CA PRO A 55 1.86 -20.60 1.50
C PRO A 55 0.41 -21.12 1.62
N GLY A 56 -0.22 -21.41 0.48
CA GLY A 56 -1.62 -21.86 0.40
C GLY A 56 -2.58 -20.89 -0.29
N GLY A 57 -2.12 -19.70 -0.70
CA GLY A 57 -2.79 -18.87 -1.70
C GLY A 57 -4.07 -18.13 -1.27
N ALA A 58 -4.40 -18.10 0.02
CA ALA A 58 -5.45 -17.21 0.52
C ALA A 58 -4.98 -15.75 0.52
N ASN A 59 -5.90 -14.81 0.28
CA ASN A 59 -5.60 -13.38 0.31
C ASN A 59 -5.56 -12.88 1.77
N TYR A 60 -4.38 -12.42 2.21
CA TYR A 60 -4.17 -11.85 3.55
C TYR A 60 -4.00 -10.33 3.54
N THR A 61 -4.24 -9.65 2.43
CA THR A 61 -3.96 -8.21 2.27
C THR A 61 -4.71 -7.36 3.31
N ASP A 62 -5.99 -7.65 3.57
CA ASP A 62 -6.78 -6.94 4.58
C ASP A 62 -6.24 -7.19 6.01
N VAL A 63 -5.79 -8.42 6.31
CA VAL A 63 -5.17 -8.78 7.60
C VAL A 63 -3.88 -7.98 7.85
N PHE A 64 -3.14 -7.66 6.79
CA PHE A 64 -1.95 -6.81 6.88
C PHE A 64 -2.27 -5.32 6.75
N ALA A 65 -3.45 -4.92 6.29
CA ALA A 65 -3.92 -3.54 6.37
C ALA A 65 -4.36 -3.19 7.80
N ASP A 66 -5.05 -4.11 8.48
CA ASP A 66 -5.47 -3.97 9.89
C ASP A 66 -4.30 -4.08 10.89
N ALA A 67 -3.32 -4.94 10.60
CA ALA A 67 -2.13 -5.17 11.43
C ALA A 67 -0.83 -5.01 10.61
N PRO A 68 -0.47 -3.77 10.22
CA PRO A 68 0.59 -3.50 9.26
C PRO A 68 1.98 -3.81 9.81
N ARG A 69 2.72 -4.58 9.03
CA ARG A 69 4.11 -4.98 9.29
C ARG A 69 4.78 -5.37 7.98
N CYS A 70 6.10 -5.34 7.96
CA CYS A 70 6.90 -5.90 6.88
C CYS A 70 6.89 -7.43 6.93
N ALA A 71 7.09 -8.07 5.76
CA ALA A 71 7.23 -9.51 5.68
C ALA A 71 8.52 -10.01 6.37
N ASP A 72 9.58 -9.19 6.38
CA ASP A 72 10.73 -9.34 7.26
C ASP A 72 10.76 -8.21 8.31
N PRO A 73 10.87 -8.50 9.62
CA PRO A 73 10.84 -7.50 10.68
C PRO A 73 12.11 -6.63 10.75
N SER A 74 13.17 -6.95 10.00
CA SER A 74 14.37 -6.12 9.90
C SER A 74 14.20 -4.90 8.99
N TRP A 75 13.16 -4.88 8.14
CA TRP A 75 12.89 -3.80 7.20
C TRP A 75 12.23 -2.58 7.86
N THR A 76 12.34 -1.43 7.20
CA THR A 76 11.69 -0.17 7.62
C THR A 76 10.35 -0.02 6.87
N MET A 77 9.25 0.25 7.57
CA MET A 77 7.92 0.35 6.95
C MET A 77 7.48 1.80 6.69
N PHE A 78 6.80 2.03 5.58
CA PHE A 78 6.26 3.32 5.14
C PHE A 78 4.82 3.15 4.62
N ASP A 79 4.06 4.25 4.58
CA ASP A 79 2.70 4.31 3.98
C ASP A 79 2.65 5.37 2.88
N ASN A 80 2.08 5.00 1.72
CA ASN A 80 1.74 5.92 0.65
C ASN A 80 0.38 5.55 0.02
N GLY A 81 -0.67 5.49 0.85
CA GLY A 81 -1.99 5.00 0.44
C GLY A 81 -2.01 3.46 0.37
N GLY A 82 -1.28 2.83 1.27
CA GLY A 82 -0.92 1.42 1.27
C GLY A 82 0.56 1.26 1.64
N TYR A 83 0.83 0.22 2.41
CA TYR A 83 2.14 0.04 3.04
C TYR A 83 3.14 -0.64 2.12
N PHE A 84 4.41 -0.28 2.30
CA PHE A 84 5.56 -0.93 1.69
C PHE A 84 6.76 -0.85 2.63
N CYS A 85 7.80 -1.62 2.33
CA CYS A 85 9.02 -1.65 3.13
C CYS A 85 10.26 -1.25 2.31
N CYS A 86 11.28 -0.76 3.02
CA CYS A 86 12.64 -0.50 2.52
C CYS A 86 13.65 -1.19 3.44
N ASP A 87 14.93 -1.22 3.09
CA ASP A 87 15.95 -1.79 3.98
C ASP A 87 16.11 -0.95 5.27
N ALA A 88 16.79 -1.52 6.26
CA ALA A 88 17.03 -0.88 7.55
C ALA A 88 17.85 0.41 7.36
N GLY A 89 17.27 1.56 7.73
CA GLY A 89 17.95 2.87 7.64
C GLY A 89 17.85 3.55 6.27
N GLU A 90 17.07 3.03 5.34
CA GLU A 90 16.68 3.76 4.12
C GLU A 90 15.53 4.74 4.38
N VAL A 91 15.38 5.72 3.48
CA VAL A 91 14.26 6.65 3.43
C VAL A 91 13.28 6.18 2.36
N GLY A 92 12.09 5.77 2.78
CA GLY A 92 10.94 5.66 1.89
C GLY A 92 10.48 7.05 1.44
N TRP A 93 10.12 7.20 0.17
CA TRP A 93 9.71 8.48 -0.40
C TRP A 93 8.51 8.30 -1.33
N ASN A 94 7.72 9.37 -1.52
CA ASN A 94 6.69 9.44 -2.56
C ASN A 94 7.01 10.52 -3.60
N GLN A 95 6.41 10.44 -4.77
CA GLN A 95 6.57 11.45 -5.82
C GLN A 95 5.23 11.71 -6.52
N SER A 96 4.59 12.83 -6.16
CA SER A 96 3.22 13.14 -6.59
C SER A 96 3.05 13.33 -8.10
N ARG A 97 4.11 13.66 -8.84
CA ARG A 97 4.05 13.84 -10.31
C ARG A 97 3.86 12.53 -11.07
N SER A 98 4.55 11.48 -10.62
CA SER A 98 4.58 10.17 -11.26
C SER A 98 3.66 9.16 -10.56
N TYR A 99 2.98 9.57 -9.48
CA TYR A 99 2.28 8.69 -8.54
C TYR A 99 3.13 7.49 -8.10
N SER A 100 4.42 7.75 -7.89
CA SER A 100 5.44 6.76 -7.55
C SER A 100 5.77 6.80 -6.06
N ASN A 101 6.32 5.71 -5.54
CA ASN A 101 7.04 5.67 -4.28
C ASN A 101 8.15 4.61 -4.36
N GLY A 102 9.17 4.77 -3.55
CA GLY A 102 10.36 3.92 -3.55
C GLY A 102 11.20 4.11 -2.31
N CYS A 103 12.41 3.57 -2.37
CA CYS A 103 13.39 3.60 -1.30
C CYS A 103 14.66 4.30 -1.81
N SER A 104 15.35 5.01 -0.91
CA SER A 104 16.65 5.62 -1.19
C SER A 104 17.55 5.55 0.05
N PRO A 105 18.88 5.47 -0.10
CA PRO A 105 19.82 5.54 1.01
C PRO A 105 19.64 6.82 1.84
N SER A 106 19.71 6.70 3.17
CA SER A 106 19.60 7.88 4.05
C SER A 106 20.81 8.82 3.88
N GLY A 107 20.53 10.10 3.67
CA GLY A 107 21.53 11.15 3.49
C GLY A 107 21.85 11.47 2.03
N GLU A 108 21.32 10.72 1.07
CA GLU A 108 21.37 11.07 -0.35
C GLU A 108 20.18 11.96 -0.77
N GLU A 109 20.35 12.67 -1.90
CA GLU A 109 19.31 13.53 -2.44
C GLU A 109 18.21 12.67 -3.09
N LEU A 110 16.96 12.90 -2.69
CA LEU A 110 15.81 12.20 -3.24
C LEU A 110 15.55 12.62 -4.71
N PRO A 111 14.90 11.78 -5.53
CA PRO A 111 14.56 12.13 -6.91
C PRO A 111 13.79 13.46 -7.03
N ASP A 112 13.96 14.17 -8.14
CA ASP A 112 13.38 15.52 -8.36
C ASP A 112 11.89 15.62 -8.01
N GLY A 113 11.57 16.37 -6.95
CA GLY A 113 10.20 16.56 -6.47
C GLY A 113 9.56 15.34 -5.80
N ALA A 114 10.36 14.35 -5.39
CA ALA A 114 9.98 13.38 -4.38
C ALA A 114 10.04 13.99 -2.97
N LEU A 115 9.27 13.43 -2.04
CA LEU A 115 9.18 13.85 -0.65
C LEU A 115 9.42 12.64 0.27
N PRO A 116 10.19 12.80 1.37
CA PRO A 116 10.40 11.72 2.32
C PRO A 116 9.10 11.37 3.04
N LEU A 117 8.87 10.08 3.28
CA LEU A 117 7.77 9.57 4.09
C LEU A 117 8.24 9.39 5.54
N ALA A 118 7.29 9.52 6.47
CA ALA A 118 7.53 9.16 7.86
C ALA A 118 7.59 7.63 8.01
N VAL A 119 8.51 7.14 8.83
CA VAL A 119 8.54 5.72 9.23
C VAL A 119 7.27 5.39 10.00
N VAL A 120 6.59 4.31 9.59
CA VAL A 120 5.41 3.77 10.27
C VAL A 120 5.84 2.67 11.22
N GLN A 121 5.33 2.70 12.45
CA GLN A 121 5.57 1.61 13.40
C GLN A 121 4.89 0.32 12.90
N GLN A 122 5.68 -0.76 12.82
CA GLN A 122 5.14 -2.09 12.55
C GLN A 122 4.38 -2.60 13.77
N GLN A 123 3.24 -3.25 13.56
CA GLN A 123 2.55 -3.98 14.60
C GLN A 123 3.41 -5.18 15.02
N GLU A 124 3.75 -5.25 16.31
CA GLU A 124 4.43 -6.41 16.88
C GLU A 124 3.62 -7.68 16.55
N ARG A 125 4.31 -8.76 16.15
CA ARG A 125 3.63 -10.03 15.90
C ARG A 125 2.94 -10.45 17.19
N VAL A 126 1.62 -10.60 17.14
CA VAL A 126 0.88 -11.31 18.18
C VAL A 126 1.28 -12.78 18.09
N THR A 127 2.39 -13.13 18.73
CA THR A 127 2.67 -14.51 19.09
C THR A 127 1.53 -14.93 20.01
N SER A 128 0.76 -15.94 19.61
CA SER A 128 -0.26 -16.56 20.47
C SER A 128 0.39 -17.38 21.59
N SER A 129 1.26 -16.74 22.39
CA SER A 129 1.66 -17.24 23.69
C SER A 129 0.49 -17.03 24.65
N SER A 130 -0.33 -18.07 24.81
CA SER A 130 -1.37 -18.16 25.82
C SER A 130 -0.76 -18.28 27.23
N SER A 131 -0.10 -17.21 27.69
CA SER A 131 0.39 -17.09 29.06
C SER A 131 -0.72 -16.53 29.96
N THR A 132 -1.53 -17.44 30.51
CA THR A 132 -2.40 -17.13 31.65
C THR A 132 -1.53 -16.87 32.89
N THR A 133 -1.14 -15.62 33.12
CA THR A 133 -0.44 -15.23 34.35
C THR A 133 -1.41 -14.50 35.28
N SER A 134 -1.83 -15.21 36.32
CA SER A 134 -2.75 -14.70 37.34
C SER A 134 -2.16 -13.49 38.08
N SER A 135 -2.95 -12.43 38.20
CA SER A 135 -2.62 -11.25 39.01
C SER A 135 -2.88 -11.53 40.50
N GLN A 136 -1.86 -11.43 41.34
CA GLN A 136 -2.05 -11.32 42.79
C GLN A 136 -0.98 -10.40 43.43
N PRO A 137 -1.37 -9.40 44.23
CA PRO A 137 -0.44 -8.53 44.94
C PRO A 137 -0.11 -9.12 46.32
N THR A 138 1.16 -9.03 46.75
CA THR A 138 1.55 -9.39 48.11
C THR A 138 2.49 -8.33 48.70
N SER A 139 2.06 -7.75 49.81
CA SER A 139 2.74 -6.66 50.52
C SER A 139 3.98 -7.13 51.32
N SER A 140 4.91 -6.21 51.56
CA SER A 140 6.11 -6.40 52.39
C SER A 140 5.79 -6.66 53.89
N PRO A 141 6.79 -7.06 54.71
CA PRO A 141 7.57 -6.01 55.39
C PRO A 141 9.09 -6.26 55.60
N SER A 142 9.78 -5.12 55.65
CA SER A 142 11.09 -4.73 56.20
C SER A 142 11.91 -5.66 57.12
N THR A 143 13.24 -5.61 56.99
CA THR A 143 14.12 -5.07 58.07
C THR A 143 15.52 -4.63 57.60
N SER A 144 15.99 -3.51 58.19
CA SER A 144 17.31 -2.84 58.21
C SER A 144 18.57 -3.73 58.09
N SER A 145 19.72 -3.30 57.55
CA SER A 145 20.38 -1.96 57.56
C SER A 145 21.09 -1.66 56.19
N THR A 146 21.95 -0.65 55.92
CA THR A 146 22.74 0.34 56.70
C THR A 146 23.00 1.63 55.87
N ALA A 147 23.59 2.67 56.49
CA ALA A 147 24.05 3.93 55.87
C ALA A 147 25.34 3.75 55.01
N LEU A 148 25.65 4.40 53.86
CA LEU A 148 25.54 5.80 53.32
C LEU A 148 26.98 6.41 53.19
N PRO A 149 27.31 7.34 52.25
CA PRO A 149 26.97 7.48 50.83
C PRO A 149 28.23 7.57 49.91
N SER A 150 28.03 7.56 48.58
CA SER A 150 28.73 8.50 47.68
C SER A 150 27.95 8.68 46.38
N SER A 151 27.86 9.94 45.95
CA SER A 151 27.00 10.40 44.87
C SER A 151 27.75 10.56 43.54
N THR A 152 27.19 10.08 42.44
CA THR A 152 27.25 10.75 41.13
C THR A 152 26.01 10.37 40.32
N THR A 153 25.35 11.37 39.72
CA THR A 153 24.06 11.24 39.02
C THR A 153 24.20 10.76 37.58
N THR A 154 23.49 9.70 37.24
CA THR A 154 23.15 9.32 35.85
C THR A 154 21.65 9.53 35.62
N PRO A 155 21.22 10.25 34.57
CA PRO A 155 19.80 10.32 34.21
C PRO A 155 19.39 9.04 33.48
N SER A 156 18.81 8.08 34.20
CA SER A 156 18.17 6.91 33.60
C SER A 156 16.94 7.34 32.79
N GLY A 157 16.80 6.80 31.58
CA GLY A 157 15.73 7.17 30.66
C GLY A 157 14.33 6.84 31.21
N SER A 158 13.40 7.79 31.07
CA SER A 158 11.97 7.56 31.32
C SER A 158 11.29 7.02 30.07
N SER A 159 10.72 5.82 30.16
CA SER A 159 9.80 5.30 29.16
C SER A 159 8.45 6.03 29.25
N SER A 160 8.24 7.00 28.37
CA SER A 160 7.01 7.79 28.31
C SER A 160 5.86 6.98 27.69
N ALA A 161 5.06 6.31 28.53
CA ALA A 161 3.78 5.78 28.12
C ALA A 161 2.84 6.93 27.71
N ALA A 162 2.23 6.84 26.54
CA ALA A 162 1.29 7.86 26.05
C ALA A 162 0.05 7.94 26.97
N PRO A 163 -0.43 9.15 27.34
CA PRO A 163 -1.57 9.28 28.24
C PRO A 163 -2.85 8.82 27.54
N ALA A 164 -3.47 7.75 28.04
CA ALA A 164 -4.67 7.11 27.48
C ALA A 164 -5.85 8.09 27.24
N GLY A 165 -5.92 9.20 27.98
CA GLY A 165 -6.90 10.27 27.78
C GLY A 165 -6.87 10.93 26.40
N ALA A 166 -5.71 10.98 25.73
CA ALA A 166 -5.59 11.53 24.37
C ALA A 166 -6.31 10.66 23.32
N ILE A 167 -6.29 9.33 23.50
CA ILE A 167 -6.86 8.35 22.57
C ILE A 167 -8.40 8.31 22.73
N ALA A 168 -8.89 8.38 23.97
CA ALA A 168 -10.33 8.34 24.26
C ALA A 168 -11.11 9.55 23.72
N GLY A 169 -10.50 10.74 23.66
CA GLY A 169 -11.17 11.96 23.20
C GLY A 169 -11.53 11.96 21.71
N GLY A 170 -10.69 11.37 20.86
CA GLY A 170 -10.87 11.40 19.40
C GLY A 170 -12.12 10.65 18.93
N VAL A 171 -12.40 9.48 19.51
CA VAL A 171 -13.52 8.61 19.09
C VAL A 171 -14.87 9.27 19.35
N VAL A 172 -15.05 9.89 20.52
CA VAL A 172 -16.31 10.56 20.89
C VAL A 172 -16.57 11.78 20.00
N GLY A 173 -15.52 12.56 19.69
CA GLY A 173 -15.62 13.68 18.74
C GLY A 173 -15.96 13.24 17.32
N GLY A 174 -15.31 12.17 16.83
CA GLY A 174 -15.53 11.62 15.49
C GLY A 174 -16.96 11.14 15.27
N VAL A 175 -17.52 10.36 16.20
CA VAL A 175 -18.91 9.86 16.10
C VAL A 175 -19.93 11.01 16.08
N ALA A 176 -19.75 12.02 16.94
CA ALA A 176 -20.62 13.20 16.96
C ALA A 176 -20.56 14.00 15.65
N PHE A 177 -19.36 14.20 15.10
CA PHE A 177 -19.16 14.91 13.84
C PHE A 177 -19.77 14.16 12.65
N ILE A 178 -19.53 12.85 12.53
CA ILE A 178 -20.09 12.03 11.44
C ILE A 178 -21.63 12.05 11.48
N ALA A 179 -22.24 11.92 12.67
CA ALA A 179 -23.69 12.00 12.83
C ALA A 179 -24.26 13.34 12.33
N LEU A 180 -23.61 14.47 12.67
CA LEU A 180 -24.01 15.80 12.21
C LEU A 180 -23.87 15.98 10.69
N VAL A 181 -22.79 15.46 10.08
CA VAL A 181 -22.59 15.51 8.63
C VAL A 181 -23.66 14.71 7.89
N LEU A 182 -23.95 13.48 8.34
CA LEU A 182 -24.98 12.62 7.74
C LEU A 182 -26.38 13.25 7.84
N LEU A 183 -26.74 13.79 9.01
CA LEU A 183 -28.01 14.51 9.20
C LEU A 183 -28.10 15.75 8.30
N SER A 184 -27.01 16.53 8.18
CA SER A 184 -26.96 17.72 7.33
C SER A 184 -27.15 17.36 5.86
N VAL A 185 -26.40 16.38 5.34
CA VAL A 185 -26.52 15.91 3.95
C VAL A 185 -27.93 15.36 3.68
N TRP A 186 -28.49 14.57 4.59
CA TRP A 186 -29.85 14.05 4.46
C TRP A 186 -30.89 15.18 4.43
N PHE A 187 -30.78 16.17 5.31
CA PHE A 187 -31.67 17.32 5.37
C PHE A 187 -31.62 18.17 4.09
N PHE A 188 -30.41 18.49 3.60
CA PHE A 188 -30.26 19.22 2.33
C PHE A 188 -30.77 18.42 1.12
N ARG A 189 -30.53 17.11 1.06
CA ARG A 189 -31.09 16.24 0.00
C ARG A 189 -32.61 16.16 0.08
N ARG A 190 -33.19 16.06 1.29
CA ARG A 190 -34.65 16.10 1.49
C ARG A 190 -35.26 17.43 1.05
N ARG A 191 -34.62 18.56 1.36
CA ARG A 191 -35.07 19.89 0.91
C ARG A 191 -34.97 20.05 -0.60
N ARG A 192 -33.87 19.61 -1.23
CA ARG A 192 -33.72 19.66 -2.70
C ARG A 192 -34.67 18.73 -3.46
N ARG A 193 -35.15 17.64 -2.85
CA ARG A 193 -36.17 16.74 -3.42
C ARG A 193 -37.58 17.34 -3.49
N GLN A 194 -37.80 18.58 -3.06
CA GLN A 194 -39.03 19.33 -3.33
C GLN A 194 -38.94 20.25 -4.58
N ALA A 195 -37.87 20.13 -5.37
CA ALA A 195 -37.82 20.63 -6.74
C ALA A 195 -37.92 19.44 -7.72
N THR A 196 -39.04 19.34 -8.44
CA THR A 196 -39.31 18.29 -9.43
C THR A 196 -38.38 18.43 -10.65
N PRO A 197 -37.83 17.33 -11.21
CA PRO A 197 -36.83 17.40 -12.28
C PRO A 197 -37.42 17.61 -13.68
N ALA A 198 -36.68 18.30 -14.55
CA ALA A 198 -36.93 18.34 -15.99
C ALA A 198 -36.16 17.19 -16.70
N SER A 199 -36.70 16.70 -17.83
CA SER A 199 -36.40 15.40 -18.43
C SER A 199 -35.80 15.48 -19.84
N VAL A 200 -34.95 14.48 -20.18
CA VAL A 200 -34.83 13.84 -21.53
C VAL A 200 -34.18 14.79 -22.61
N VAL A 201 -33.40 14.36 -23.62
CA VAL A 201 -33.64 13.33 -24.67
C VAL A 201 -32.33 12.70 -25.18
N PRO A 202 -32.29 11.37 -25.46
CA PRO A 202 -31.28 10.77 -26.34
C PRO A 202 -31.69 10.92 -27.82
N TYR A 203 -30.73 11.26 -28.69
CA TYR A 203 -31.00 11.46 -30.12
C TYR A 203 -31.32 10.15 -30.86
N TYR A 204 -32.23 10.25 -31.84
CA TYR A 204 -32.62 9.19 -32.77
C TYR A 204 -32.00 9.41 -34.16
N GLU A 205 -32.16 8.39 -35.03
CA GLU A 205 -32.59 8.49 -36.45
C GLU A 205 -31.63 7.89 -37.51
N LYS A 206 -32.08 6.76 -38.11
CA LYS A 206 -31.90 6.29 -39.52
C LYS A 206 -30.50 6.09 -40.14
N ASP A 207 -30.34 5.31 -41.22
CA ASP A 207 -31.33 4.71 -42.14
C ASP A 207 -30.94 3.29 -42.62
N ALA A 208 -31.88 2.60 -43.26
CA ALA A 208 -31.64 1.29 -43.89
C ALA A 208 -31.34 1.41 -45.39
N THR A 209 -30.60 0.45 -45.98
CA THR A 209 -30.93 -0.22 -47.26
C THR A 209 -29.90 -1.31 -47.61
N THR A 210 -30.40 -2.47 -48.05
CA THR A 210 -29.65 -3.67 -48.46
C THR A 210 -29.17 -3.60 -49.92
N THR A 211 -27.97 -4.10 -50.21
CA THR A 211 -27.55 -4.48 -51.58
C THR A 211 -26.87 -5.87 -51.58
N PRO A 212 -27.22 -6.79 -52.50
CA PRO A 212 -26.65 -8.14 -52.54
C PRO A 212 -25.31 -8.20 -53.32
N VAL A 213 -24.59 -9.29 -53.11
CA VAL A 213 -23.35 -9.66 -53.81
C VAL A 213 -23.63 -10.24 -55.19
N GLU A 214 -22.84 -9.89 -56.21
CA GLU A 214 -22.55 -10.81 -57.31
C GLU A 214 -21.08 -10.79 -57.71
N ILE A 215 -20.62 -11.91 -58.29
CA ILE A 215 -19.22 -12.23 -58.57
C ILE A 215 -19.07 -12.36 -60.10
N GLY A 216 -18.15 -11.62 -60.71
CA GLY A 216 -18.07 -11.58 -62.18
C GLY A 216 -16.78 -11.00 -62.77
N ASN A 217 -15.71 -11.80 -62.77
CA ASN A 217 -14.86 -12.07 -63.94
C ASN A 217 -14.50 -10.94 -64.95
N ASN A 218 -13.19 -10.71 -65.09
CA ASN A 218 -12.41 -10.62 -66.36
C ASN A 218 -11.55 -9.36 -66.61
N VAL A 219 -10.36 -9.64 -67.16
CA VAL A 219 -9.26 -8.74 -67.55
C VAL A 219 -9.52 -8.06 -68.90
N PRO A 220 -9.09 -6.80 -69.08
CA PRO A 220 -8.16 -6.45 -70.18
C PRO A 220 -6.90 -5.77 -69.60
N ARG A 221 -5.66 -6.14 -69.94
CA ARG A 221 -4.98 -6.12 -71.26
C ARG A 221 -4.67 -4.70 -71.77
N ALA A 222 -3.54 -4.17 -71.29
CA ALA A 222 -2.38 -3.60 -72.00
C ALA A 222 -2.53 -2.58 -73.16
N GLU A 223 -1.40 -1.92 -73.44
CA GLU A 223 -1.12 -0.89 -74.48
C GLU A 223 -1.63 0.52 -74.12
N LEU A 224 -0.89 1.63 -74.33
CA LEU A 224 0.36 1.86 -75.11
C LEU A 224 1.01 3.22 -74.71
N LEU A 225 2.30 3.43 -75.06
CA LEU A 225 3.06 4.72 -75.10
C LEU A 225 3.54 5.34 -73.74
N ASP A 226 4.76 5.88 -73.59
CA ASP A 226 5.94 5.92 -74.49
C ASP A 226 7.29 6.16 -73.74
N GLU A 227 8.39 5.84 -74.44
CA GLU A 227 9.82 6.18 -74.29
C GLU A 227 10.57 6.41 -72.94
N ARG A 228 11.73 5.72 -72.88
CA ARG A 228 12.95 5.90 -72.04
C ARG A 228 13.77 7.13 -72.51
N PRO A 229 15.03 7.44 -72.06
CA PRO A 229 15.97 6.77 -71.12
C PRO A 229 16.44 7.73 -69.97
N HIS A 230 17.42 7.53 -69.07
CA HIS A 230 18.76 6.89 -69.10
C HIS A 230 19.22 6.41 -67.69
N GLU A 231 20.52 6.13 -67.51
CA GLU A 231 21.14 5.21 -66.53
C GLU A 231 21.53 5.77 -65.14
N LEU A 232 22.03 4.84 -64.31
CA LEU A 232 22.75 4.96 -63.03
C LEU A 232 23.96 5.93 -63.05
N PRO A 233 24.60 6.26 -61.90
CA PRO A 233 24.28 5.86 -60.51
C PRO A 233 23.87 7.02 -59.58
#